data_AF-A0A7K8SET2-F1
#
_entry.id   AF-A0A7K8SET2-F1
#
_cell.length_a   1.000
_cell.length_b   1.000
_cell.length_c   1.000
_cell.angle_alpha   90.00
_cell.angle_beta   90.00
_cell.angle_gamma   90.00
#
_symmetry.space_group_name_H-M   'P 1'
#
loop_
_entity.id
_entity.type
_entity.pdbx_description
1 polymer ?
#
loop_
_entity_poly.entity_id
_entity_poly.type
_entity_poly.pdbx_seq_one_letter_code
_entity_poly.pdbx_strand_id
1 'polypeptide(L)'
;RQLDLADLQKELQKSRSVFPENPSVWVKDLAGYLNYKLQAPRSDPVLSQHPHDYPYCLVSRELRSIIRSLLAKASGFLELFFDHCIYTMLQELDKAQGESLHGYRICIQALLLYRPRVATTNLGKYLEVLRSQQNRPAKCLTVLWALGQAGFTDLHEGLKVWLGVMLPVLGIKSLSPFAVSYLDRLLMMHPNLTKGFGMIGPKDFFPLLDFAFMPNNSLSPSLQEQLRRLYPRLKVLALGARPEAALHTYFPSFLSRATPACPPAMKEELLSSLSQCLSLDPLSFSVWRQLYTKHLAQSSLLLNHLLESWDSSSKKVQQSLQETVRSFKVTNEELAARGAGGDTDVAACDTACKELLCKMKGRGLPWSRLLLVLLLLAAGFLLHDLRTHGSFQASSCARLLRSSGVLPASQLAWQKVSRACLQGYRWLEHSLAQHGSVALSVLWPQLELLWRSGGEVARAVSQQGCSLLSWLRGSLPWLGDWLQSRLPEALLHLAECARELLHFLLHSCLLPLLQGLAALLQRGWQRCLDSCSGDVTWECVRDHLASFTYSSWLYLQDATLALKNWALAMISGH
;
A
#
# COMPACT_ATOMS: atom_id res chain seq x y z
N ARG A 1 -36.51 37.72 14.99
CA ARG A 1 -36.54 38.63 16.17
C ARG A 1 -35.41 38.23 17.10
N GLN A 2 -34.72 39.18 17.71
CA GLN A 2 -33.66 38.87 18.67
C GLN A 2 -34.30 38.28 19.94
N LEU A 3 -33.71 37.21 20.46
CA LEU A 3 -34.19 36.54 21.66
C LEU A 3 -33.80 37.37 22.90
N ASP A 4 -34.77 37.71 23.75
CA ASP A 4 -34.51 38.38 25.02
C ASP A 4 -34.13 37.34 26.09
N LEU A 5 -32.86 37.36 26.50
CA LEU A 5 -32.33 36.42 27.49
C LEU A 5 -32.76 36.76 28.92
N ALA A 6 -33.09 38.02 29.21
CA ALA A 6 -33.61 38.40 30.52
C ALA A 6 -35.04 37.88 30.71
N ASP A 7 -35.87 37.96 29.67
CA ASP A 7 -37.22 37.37 29.65
C ASP A 7 -37.15 35.84 29.83
N LEU A 8 -36.26 35.16 29.09
CA LEU A 8 -36.02 33.72 29.27
C LEU A 8 -35.63 33.38 30.72
N GLN A 9 -34.72 34.13 31.33
CA GLN A 9 -34.29 33.85 32.70
C GLN A 9 -35.43 34.04 33.71
N LYS A 10 -36.29 35.05 33.52
CA LYS A 10 -37.48 35.26 34.36
C LYS A 10 -38.45 34.09 34.25
N GLU A 11 -38.73 33.62 33.03
CA GLU A 11 -39.61 32.45 32.83
C GLU A 11 -39.02 31.17 33.43
N LEU A 12 -37.71 30.94 33.30
CA LEU A 12 -37.05 29.79 33.94
C LEU A 12 -37.04 29.89 35.47
N GLN A 13 -36.89 31.09 36.04
CA GLN A 13 -37.00 31.31 37.48
C GLN A 13 -38.42 31.02 37.99
N LYS A 14 -39.44 31.48 37.26
CA LYS A 14 -40.84 31.19 37.55
C LYS A 14 -41.14 29.69 37.48
N SER A 15 -40.68 29.00 36.44
CA SER A 15 -40.82 27.54 36.33
C SER A 15 -40.18 26.82 37.52
N ARG A 16 -38.99 27.26 37.95
CA ARG A 16 -38.30 26.71 39.14
C ARG A 16 -39.01 27.01 40.45
N SER A 17 -39.61 28.19 40.61
CA SER A 17 -40.34 28.53 41.84
C SER A 17 -41.65 27.76 41.96
N VAL A 18 -42.33 27.52 40.83
CA VAL A 18 -43.59 26.76 40.81
C VAL A 18 -43.33 25.25 40.93
N PHE A 19 -42.24 24.76 40.35
CA PHE A 19 -41.91 23.33 40.31
C PHE A 19 -40.49 23.03 40.82
N PRO A 20 -40.15 23.31 42.10
CA PRO A 20 -38.78 23.24 42.62
C PRO A 20 -38.16 21.83 42.62
N GLU A 21 -38.99 20.78 42.69
CA GLU A 21 -38.54 19.39 42.71
C GLU A 21 -38.76 18.66 41.38
N ASN A 22 -39.07 19.38 40.29
CA ASN A 22 -39.34 18.77 38.99
C ASN A 22 -38.44 19.34 37.87
N PRO A 23 -37.16 18.94 37.82
CA PRO A 23 -36.24 19.38 36.77
C PRO A 23 -36.68 19.05 35.34
N SER A 24 -37.54 18.04 35.16
CA SER A 24 -38.12 17.71 33.86
C SER A 24 -38.99 18.84 33.32
N VAL A 25 -39.73 19.55 34.18
CA VAL A 25 -40.58 20.67 33.73
C VAL A 25 -39.73 21.82 33.24
N TRP A 26 -38.64 22.15 33.94
CA TRP A 26 -37.80 23.28 33.58
C TRP A 26 -37.19 23.15 32.19
N VAL A 27 -36.69 21.97 31.84
CA VAL A 27 -36.09 21.72 30.51
C VAL A 27 -37.15 21.71 29.41
N LYS A 28 -38.37 21.25 29.70
CA LYS A 28 -39.51 21.30 28.77
C LYS A 28 -39.96 22.75 28.52
N ASP A 29 -40.07 23.54 29.58
CA ASP A 29 -40.41 24.97 29.50
C ASP A 29 -39.35 25.75 28.71
N LEU A 30 -38.06 25.44 28.93
CA LEU A 30 -36.96 25.98 28.11
C LEU A 30 -37.18 25.67 26.62
N ALA A 31 -37.41 24.40 26.27
CA ALA A 31 -37.57 23.98 24.88
C ALA A 31 -38.80 24.64 24.23
N GLY A 32 -39.94 24.66 24.94
CA GLY A 32 -41.17 25.31 24.51
C GLY A 32 -41.01 26.81 24.33
N TYR A 33 -40.38 27.51 25.29
CA TYR A 33 -40.11 28.95 25.20
C TYR A 33 -39.20 29.28 24.02
N LEU A 34 -38.09 28.54 23.86
CA LEU A 34 -37.20 28.73 22.72
C LEU A 34 -37.94 28.48 21.41
N ASN A 35 -38.77 27.45 21.32
CA ASN A 35 -39.51 27.15 20.10
C ASN A 35 -40.53 28.24 19.76
N TYR A 36 -41.22 28.75 20.79
CA TYR A 36 -42.19 29.83 20.66
C TYR A 36 -41.54 31.14 20.20
N LYS A 37 -40.38 31.52 20.77
CA LYS A 37 -39.71 32.79 20.45
C LYS A 37 -38.86 32.71 19.18
N LEU A 38 -38.28 31.54 18.88
CA LEU A 38 -37.44 31.28 17.70
C LEU A 38 -38.29 30.74 16.54
N GLN A 39 -39.27 31.53 16.13
CA GLN A 39 -40.04 31.25 14.92
C GLN A 39 -39.16 31.44 13.69
N ALA A 40 -39.16 30.44 12.81
CA ALA A 40 -38.49 30.47 11.52
C ALA A 40 -39.38 29.79 10.48
N PRO A 41 -39.23 30.14 9.18
CA PRO A 41 -39.96 29.47 8.11
C PRO A 41 -39.78 27.95 8.16
N ARG A 42 -40.78 27.23 7.63
CA ARG A 42 -40.76 25.78 7.58
C ARG A 42 -39.49 25.29 6.88
N SER A 43 -38.61 24.67 7.65
CA SER A 43 -37.32 24.15 7.19
C SER A 43 -37.40 22.66 6.86
N ASP A 44 -36.52 22.19 5.98
CA ASP A 44 -36.28 20.77 5.72
C ASP A 44 -36.14 19.96 7.04
N PRO A 45 -36.80 18.78 7.18
CA PRO A 45 -36.65 17.88 8.32
C PRO A 45 -35.21 17.60 8.78
N VAL A 46 -34.26 17.57 7.84
CA VAL A 46 -32.85 17.25 8.13
C VAL A 46 -31.90 18.43 8.02
N LEU A 47 -32.40 19.62 7.67
CA LEU A 47 -31.60 20.84 7.52
C LEU A 47 -30.40 20.65 6.57
N SER A 48 -30.61 19.92 5.47
CA SER A 48 -29.53 19.50 4.55
C SER A 48 -28.69 20.64 3.96
N GLN A 49 -29.27 21.84 3.86
CA GLN A 49 -28.62 23.05 3.34
C GLN A 49 -27.71 23.76 4.35
N HIS A 50 -27.71 23.31 5.62
CA HIS A 50 -27.00 23.95 6.72
C HIS A 50 -25.84 23.06 7.24
N PRO A 51 -24.87 23.63 7.97
CA PRO A 51 -23.84 22.83 8.62
C PRO A 51 -24.46 21.91 9.70
N HIS A 52 -23.72 20.86 10.07
CA HIS A 52 -24.20 19.80 10.96
C HIS A 52 -24.57 20.30 12.38
N ASP A 53 -23.99 21.41 12.82
CA ASP A 53 -24.19 22.05 14.11
C ASP A 53 -25.27 23.15 14.09
N TYR A 54 -25.92 23.40 12.96
CA TYR A 54 -27.09 24.27 12.87
C TYR A 54 -28.34 23.58 13.45
N PRO A 55 -29.23 24.31 14.18
CA PRO A 55 -29.17 25.73 14.52
C PRO A 55 -28.33 26.11 15.75
N TYR A 56 -27.80 25.14 16.51
CA TYR A 56 -27.07 25.42 17.75
C TYR A 56 -25.83 26.30 17.56
N CYS A 57 -25.21 26.28 16.38
CA CYS A 57 -24.09 27.15 16.01
C CYS A 57 -24.41 28.65 16.10
N LEU A 58 -25.69 29.04 15.91
CA LEU A 58 -26.15 30.43 15.99
C LEU A 58 -26.46 30.90 17.43
N VAL A 59 -26.48 29.97 18.39
CA VAL A 59 -26.82 30.27 19.78
C VAL A 59 -25.69 31.04 20.45
N SER A 60 -26.00 32.16 21.10
CA SER A 60 -25.02 32.99 21.82
C SER A 60 -24.37 32.25 22.99
N ARG A 61 -23.15 32.65 23.36
CA ARG A 61 -22.41 32.02 24.47
C ARG A 61 -23.20 32.04 25.79
N GLU A 62 -23.91 33.12 26.05
CA GLU A 62 -24.77 33.29 27.23
C GLU A 62 -25.91 32.27 27.24
N LEU A 63 -26.64 32.13 26.14
CA LEU A 63 -27.71 31.15 26.04
C LEU A 63 -27.17 29.71 26.14
N ARG A 64 -26.01 29.40 25.53
CA ARG A 64 -25.36 28.10 25.70
C ARG A 64 -25.06 27.79 27.17
N SER A 65 -24.62 28.80 27.94
CA SER A 65 -24.38 28.66 29.38
C SER A 65 -25.66 28.37 30.16
N ILE A 66 -26.75 29.09 29.86
CA ILE A 66 -28.07 28.89 30.47
C ILE A 66 -28.58 27.47 30.22
N ILE A 67 -28.55 27.03 28.95
CA ILE A 67 -29.00 25.68 28.54
C ILE A 67 -28.16 24.62 29.27
N ARG A 68 -26.82 24.73 29.24
CA ARG A 68 -25.93 23.77 29.89
C ARG A 68 -26.16 23.69 31.40
N SER A 69 -26.32 24.82 32.07
CA SER A 69 -26.60 24.88 33.51
C SER A 69 -27.91 24.16 33.84
N LEU A 70 -28.95 24.34 33.01
CA LEU A 70 -30.23 23.69 33.21
C LEU A 70 -30.16 22.18 32.97
N LEU A 71 -29.51 21.74 31.89
CA LEU A 71 -29.29 20.32 31.60
C LEU A 71 -28.50 19.61 32.71
N ALA A 72 -27.49 20.27 33.29
CA ALA A 72 -26.75 19.72 34.41
C ALA A 72 -27.64 19.46 35.64
N LYS A 73 -28.54 20.40 35.95
CA LYS A 73 -29.51 20.26 37.06
C LYS A 73 -30.58 19.21 36.79
N ALA A 74 -30.90 18.95 35.52
CA ALA A 74 -31.89 17.95 35.10
C ALA A 74 -31.26 16.60 34.70
N SER A 75 -30.05 16.28 35.16
CA SER A 75 -29.27 15.12 34.70
C SER A 75 -30.00 13.77 34.78
N GLY A 76 -30.86 13.57 35.78
CA GLY A 76 -31.68 12.35 35.94
C GLY A 76 -32.89 12.24 34.99
N PHE A 77 -33.22 13.29 34.25
CA PHE A 77 -34.42 13.37 33.40
C PHE A 77 -34.08 13.58 31.92
N LEU A 78 -32.79 13.51 31.54
CA LEU A 78 -32.33 13.86 30.20
C LEU A 78 -32.89 12.92 29.11
N GLU A 79 -33.07 11.64 29.40
CA GLU A 79 -33.67 10.68 28.45
C GLU A 79 -35.14 11.02 28.17
N LEU A 80 -35.93 11.26 29.22
CA LEU A 80 -37.32 11.68 29.10
C LEU A 80 -37.46 13.05 28.40
N PHE A 81 -36.49 13.95 28.62
CA PHE A 81 -36.47 15.23 27.94
C PHE A 81 -36.15 15.09 26.45
N PHE A 82 -35.18 14.24 26.09
CA PHE A 82 -34.86 13.92 24.70
C PHE A 82 -36.07 13.34 23.96
N ASP A 83 -36.73 12.36 24.58
CA ASP A 83 -37.99 11.80 24.11
C ASP A 83 -39.04 12.88 23.89
N HIS A 84 -39.27 13.73 24.89
CA HIS A 84 -40.22 14.82 24.79
C HIS A 84 -39.94 15.72 23.58
N CYS A 85 -38.68 16.16 23.38
CA CYS A 85 -38.33 16.96 22.22
C CYS A 85 -38.65 16.26 20.90
N ILE A 86 -38.33 14.96 20.75
CA ILE A 86 -38.63 14.21 19.53
C ILE A 86 -40.14 14.09 19.33
N TYR A 87 -40.88 13.57 20.30
CA TYR A 87 -42.32 13.34 20.14
C TYR A 87 -43.10 14.63 19.94
N THR A 88 -42.72 15.72 20.60
CA THR A 88 -43.33 17.02 20.37
C THR A 88 -43.04 17.51 18.96
N MET A 89 -41.79 17.43 18.45
CA MET A 89 -41.52 17.75 17.05
C MET A 89 -42.36 16.90 16.07
N LEU A 90 -42.58 15.62 16.37
CA LEU A 90 -43.43 14.75 15.53
C LEU A 90 -44.91 15.14 15.57
N GLN A 91 -45.42 15.63 16.70
CA GLN A 91 -46.78 16.17 16.83
C GLN A 91 -46.92 17.50 16.10
N GLU A 92 -45.92 18.39 16.22
CA GLU A 92 -45.91 19.69 15.53
C GLU A 92 -45.91 19.53 14.00
N LEU A 93 -45.29 18.48 13.47
CA LEU A 93 -45.30 18.16 12.05
C LEU A 93 -46.70 17.77 11.50
N ASP A 94 -47.65 17.38 12.36
CA ASP A 94 -49.03 17.11 11.95
C ASP A 94 -49.88 18.39 11.84
N LYS A 95 -49.45 19.50 12.46
CA LYS A 95 -50.20 20.75 12.43
C LYS A 95 -50.11 21.41 11.04
N ALA A 96 -51.26 21.83 10.51
CA ALA A 96 -51.38 22.42 9.18
C ALA A 96 -50.55 23.71 8.98
N GLN A 97 -50.32 24.49 10.05
CA GLN A 97 -49.61 25.76 9.98
C GLN A 97 -48.07 25.64 10.12
N GLY A 98 -47.53 24.43 10.31
CA GLY A 98 -46.08 24.19 10.32
C GLY A 98 -45.33 25.08 11.30
N GLU A 99 -45.50 24.83 12.61
CA GLU A 99 -44.75 25.55 13.64
C GLU A 99 -43.23 25.34 13.50
N SER A 100 -42.44 26.31 13.96
CA SER A 100 -40.98 26.17 14.06
C SER A 100 -40.64 24.94 14.92
N LEU A 101 -39.54 24.26 14.58
CA LEU A 101 -38.98 23.16 15.39
C LEU A 101 -37.63 23.55 16.04
N HIS A 102 -37.18 24.79 15.83
CA HIS A 102 -35.81 25.20 16.14
C HIS A 102 -35.49 25.16 17.64
N GLY A 103 -36.47 25.44 18.51
CA GLY A 103 -36.24 25.36 19.95
C GLY A 103 -35.90 23.94 20.42
N TYR A 104 -36.68 22.96 19.94
CA TYR A 104 -36.43 21.54 20.23
C TYR A 104 -35.12 21.06 19.61
N ARG A 105 -34.80 21.48 18.37
CA ARG A 105 -33.53 21.15 17.70
C ARG A 105 -32.31 21.69 18.45
N ILE A 106 -32.36 22.94 18.91
CA ILE A 106 -31.33 23.56 19.77
C ILE A 106 -31.13 22.73 21.04
N CYS A 107 -32.22 22.33 21.69
CA CYS A 107 -32.16 21.55 22.92
C CYS A 107 -31.56 20.15 22.69
N ILE A 108 -31.95 19.47 21.60
CA ILE A 108 -31.39 18.17 21.21
C ILE A 108 -29.88 18.28 20.96
N GLN A 109 -29.44 19.27 20.17
CA GLN A 109 -28.02 19.47 19.89
C GLN A 109 -27.23 19.80 21.16
N ALA A 110 -27.75 20.69 22.01
CA ALA A 110 -27.12 21.03 23.29
C ALA A 110 -27.02 19.80 24.21
N LEU A 111 -28.08 18.98 24.25
CA LEU A 111 -28.15 17.78 25.05
C LEU A 111 -27.14 16.73 24.58
N LEU A 112 -27.11 16.42 23.29
CA LEU A 112 -26.24 15.38 22.77
C LEU A 112 -24.77 15.82 22.67
N LEU A 113 -24.51 17.13 22.67
CA LEU A 113 -23.18 17.69 22.93
C LEU A 113 -22.71 17.44 24.37
N TYR A 114 -23.63 17.40 25.33
CA TYR A 114 -23.33 17.19 26.75
C TYR A 114 -23.30 15.70 27.15
N ARG A 115 -24.27 14.91 26.65
CA ARG A 115 -24.51 13.50 26.99
C ARG A 115 -24.98 12.70 25.76
N PRO A 116 -24.09 12.33 24.81
CA PRO A 116 -24.47 11.67 23.56
C PRO A 116 -25.16 10.31 23.75
N ARG A 117 -24.79 9.58 24.82
CA ARG A 117 -25.38 8.27 25.17
C ARG A 117 -26.90 8.29 25.34
N VAL A 118 -27.49 9.44 25.66
CA VAL A 118 -28.95 9.57 25.81
C VAL A 118 -29.69 9.15 24.53
N ALA A 119 -29.11 9.41 23.34
CA ALA A 119 -29.73 9.01 22.08
C ALA A 119 -29.73 7.49 21.84
N THR A 120 -28.87 6.74 22.53
CA THR A 120 -28.63 5.32 22.25
C THR A 120 -29.10 4.38 23.36
N THR A 121 -29.61 4.90 24.47
CA THR A 121 -30.15 4.08 25.57
C THR A 121 -31.27 3.15 25.09
N ASN A 122 -32.14 3.62 24.18
CA ASN A 122 -33.26 2.84 23.66
C ASN A 122 -33.50 3.07 22.15
N LEU A 123 -32.59 2.57 21.32
CA LEU A 123 -32.74 2.66 19.85
C LEU A 123 -33.93 1.86 19.32
N GLY A 124 -34.31 0.76 19.99
CA GLY A 124 -35.42 -0.09 19.58
C GLY A 124 -36.75 0.68 19.53
N LYS A 125 -37.02 1.50 20.54
CA LYS A 125 -38.19 2.39 20.61
C LYS A 125 -38.29 3.30 19.39
N TYR A 126 -37.20 3.95 18.98
CA TYR A 126 -37.22 4.85 17.83
C TYR A 126 -37.33 4.10 16.50
N LEU A 127 -36.78 2.90 16.43
CA LEU A 127 -36.94 2.04 15.25
C LEU A 127 -38.41 1.62 15.07
N GLU A 128 -39.14 1.33 16.14
CA GLU A 128 -40.59 1.11 16.08
C GLU A 128 -41.35 2.35 15.59
N VAL A 129 -40.96 3.55 16.07
CA VAL A 129 -41.52 4.81 15.56
C VAL A 129 -41.29 4.93 14.06
N LEU A 130 -40.07 4.67 13.56
CA LEU A 130 -39.76 4.70 12.12
C LEU A 130 -40.61 3.72 11.32
N ARG A 131 -40.78 2.48 11.82
CA ARG A 131 -41.65 1.49 11.18
C ARG A 131 -43.10 1.98 11.11
N SER A 132 -43.63 2.55 12.19
CA SER A 132 -45.01 3.06 12.23
C SER A 132 -45.23 4.29 11.34
N GLN A 133 -44.19 5.08 11.08
CA GLN A 133 -44.26 6.34 10.33
C GLN A 133 -43.63 6.24 8.93
N GLN A 134 -43.42 5.03 8.40
CA GLN A 134 -42.71 4.81 7.13
C GLN A 134 -43.32 5.59 5.95
N ASN A 135 -44.64 5.76 5.94
CA ASN A 135 -45.38 6.52 4.93
C ASN A 135 -45.30 8.04 5.10
N ARG A 136 -44.63 8.54 6.14
CA ARG A 136 -44.43 9.96 6.45
C ARG A 136 -42.93 10.29 6.51
N PRO A 137 -42.25 10.48 5.35
CA PRO A 137 -40.81 10.68 5.30
C PRO A 137 -40.30 11.82 6.18
N ALA A 138 -41.03 12.94 6.26
CA ALA A 138 -40.62 14.08 7.09
C ALA A 138 -40.50 13.74 8.59
N LYS A 139 -41.40 12.90 9.11
CA LYS A 139 -41.34 12.41 10.50
C LYS A 139 -40.15 11.48 10.70
N CYS A 140 -39.98 10.51 9.80
CA CYS A 140 -38.85 9.59 9.85
C CYS A 140 -37.52 10.35 9.82
N LEU A 141 -37.36 11.27 8.87
CA LEU A 141 -36.18 12.11 8.73
C LEU A 141 -35.90 12.96 9.97
N THR A 142 -36.93 13.46 10.65
CA THR A 142 -36.78 14.21 11.91
C THR A 142 -36.23 13.32 13.03
N VAL A 143 -36.70 12.08 13.15
CA VAL A 143 -36.15 11.09 14.11
C VAL A 143 -34.70 10.75 13.77
N LEU A 144 -34.40 10.46 12.50
CA LEU A 144 -33.04 10.14 12.05
C LEU A 144 -32.08 11.31 12.30
N TRP A 145 -32.52 12.54 12.04
CA TRP A 145 -31.74 13.75 12.34
C TRP A 145 -31.47 13.89 13.84
N ALA A 146 -32.49 13.72 14.69
CA ALA A 146 -32.37 13.89 16.13
C ALA A 146 -31.39 12.89 16.75
N LEU A 147 -31.50 11.61 16.38
CA LEU A 147 -30.59 10.55 16.86
C LEU A 147 -29.17 10.74 16.32
N GLY A 148 -29.05 11.14 15.05
CA GLY A 148 -27.76 11.33 14.39
C GLY A 148 -26.85 12.34 15.10
N GLN A 149 -27.41 13.33 15.80
CA GLN A 149 -26.62 14.35 16.51
C GLN A 149 -25.61 13.77 17.52
N ALA A 150 -25.88 12.60 18.10
CA ALA A 150 -24.94 11.94 19.01
C ALA A 150 -23.59 11.62 18.35
N GLY A 151 -23.62 11.25 17.06
CA GLY A 151 -22.43 10.86 16.32
C GLY A 151 -21.46 11.99 16.02
N PHE A 152 -21.90 13.25 16.02
CA PHE A 152 -21.00 14.39 15.75
C PHE A 152 -20.04 14.69 16.91
N THR A 153 -20.26 14.10 18.08
CA THR A 153 -19.38 14.24 19.24
C THR A 153 -18.70 12.94 19.65
N ASP A 154 -19.37 11.80 19.43
CA ASP A 154 -18.88 10.48 19.79
C ASP A 154 -19.10 9.49 18.65
N LEU A 155 -17.99 9.03 18.04
CA LEU A 155 -18.02 8.03 16.96
C LEU A 155 -18.76 6.76 17.37
N HIS A 156 -18.56 6.28 18.59
CA HIS A 156 -19.14 5.03 19.07
C HIS A 156 -20.66 5.14 19.13
N GLU A 157 -21.18 6.23 19.69
CA GLU A 157 -22.63 6.47 19.73
C GLU A 157 -23.21 6.74 18.33
N GLY A 158 -22.47 7.44 17.46
CA GLY A 158 -22.85 7.62 16.06
C GLY A 158 -22.97 6.30 15.28
N LEU A 159 -22.01 5.39 15.46
CA LEU A 159 -22.05 4.07 14.85
C LEU A 159 -23.20 3.22 15.40
N LYS A 160 -23.50 3.28 16.70
CA LYS A 160 -24.69 2.63 17.26
C LYS A 160 -25.97 3.12 16.61
N VAL A 161 -26.14 4.44 16.48
CA VAL A 161 -27.31 5.02 15.80
C VAL A 161 -27.37 4.55 14.36
N TRP A 162 -26.24 4.60 13.65
CA TRP A 162 -26.23 4.22 12.24
C TRP A 162 -26.57 2.74 12.03
N LEU A 163 -25.90 1.83 12.74
CA LEU A 163 -26.14 0.39 12.66
C LEU A 163 -27.55 0.01 13.17
N GLY A 164 -27.96 0.59 14.30
CA GLY A 164 -29.20 0.23 14.97
C GLY A 164 -30.45 0.86 14.37
N VAL A 165 -30.33 1.96 13.62
CA VAL A 165 -31.49 2.74 13.14
C VAL A 165 -31.41 3.09 11.66
N MET A 166 -30.25 3.52 11.15
CA MET A 166 -30.12 3.99 9.76
C MET A 166 -29.90 2.85 8.75
N LEU A 167 -29.14 1.82 9.12
CA LEU A 167 -28.89 0.64 8.29
C LEU A 167 -30.20 -0.13 7.98
N PRO A 168 -31.11 -0.39 8.95
CA PRO A 168 -32.39 -1.03 8.68
C PRO A 168 -33.29 -0.28 7.68
N VAL A 169 -33.15 1.05 7.58
CA VAL A 169 -33.94 1.88 6.65
C VAL A 169 -33.19 2.21 5.36
N LEU A 170 -31.99 1.67 5.16
CA LEU A 170 -31.16 1.93 3.99
C LEU A 170 -31.86 1.51 2.68
N GLY A 171 -32.77 0.54 2.75
CA GLY A 171 -33.57 0.12 1.61
C GLY A 171 -34.80 0.97 1.29
N ILE A 172 -35.09 1.99 2.11
CA ILE A 172 -36.25 2.86 1.92
C ILE A 172 -35.81 4.08 1.12
N LYS A 173 -36.26 4.21 -0.14
CA LYS A 173 -35.81 5.24 -1.09
C LYS A 173 -35.89 6.67 -0.52
N SER A 174 -36.92 7.00 0.25
CA SER A 174 -37.11 8.33 0.85
C SER A 174 -36.17 8.63 2.03
N LEU A 175 -35.54 7.62 2.63
CA LEU A 175 -34.67 7.75 3.83
C LEU A 175 -33.20 7.43 3.53
N SER A 176 -32.95 6.57 2.55
CA SER A 176 -31.61 6.14 2.14
C SER A 176 -30.61 7.29 1.85
N PRO A 177 -31.01 8.43 1.22
CA PRO A 177 -30.06 9.52 0.98
C PRO A 177 -29.52 10.11 2.29
N PHE A 178 -30.37 10.22 3.32
CA PHE A 178 -29.97 10.73 4.62
C PHE A 178 -29.05 9.75 5.34
N ALA A 179 -29.37 8.45 5.33
CA ALA A 179 -28.57 7.42 5.98
C ALA A 179 -27.13 7.35 5.44
N VAL A 180 -26.96 7.44 4.12
CA VAL A 180 -25.63 7.44 3.47
C VAL A 180 -24.90 8.76 3.74
N SER A 181 -25.57 9.90 3.57
CA SER A 181 -24.96 11.23 3.81
C SER A 181 -24.59 11.46 5.28
N TYR A 182 -25.33 10.84 6.21
CA TYR A 182 -24.98 10.85 7.62
C TYR A 182 -23.71 10.06 7.88
N LEU A 183 -23.60 8.84 7.33
CA LEU A 183 -22.40 8.01 7.50
C LEU A 183 -21.15 8.72 6.97
N ASP A 184 -21.25 9.34 5.80
CA ASP A 184 -20.17 10.12 5.20
C ASP A 184 -19.67 11.21 6.16
N ARG A 185 -20.60 12.03 6.68
CA ARG A 185 -20.29 13.07 7.66
C ARG A 185 -19.74 12.52 8.98
N LEU A 186 -20.30 11.42 9.49
CA LEU A 186 -19.81 10.77 10.70
C LEU A 186 -18.34 10.37 10.55
N LEU A 187 -18.01 9.70 9.45
CA LEU A 187 -16.65 9.27 9.17
C LEU A 187 -15.72 10.48 8.90
N MET A 188 -16.20 11.52 8.24
CA MET A 188 -15.42 12.74 8.01
C MET A 188 -15.06 13.46 9.32
N MET A 189 -16.01 13.55 10.26
CA MET A 189 -15.79 14.18 11.57
C MET A 189 -14.86 13.37 12.49
N HIS A 190 -14.80 12.06 12.29
CA HIS A 190 -13.96 11.15 13.07
C HIS A 190 -12.91 10.47 12.19
N PRO A 191 -11.79 11.15 11.88
CA PRO A 191 -10.72 10.55 11.09
C PRO A 191 -10.07 9.35 11.80
N ASN A 192 -9.96 9.41 13.13
CA ASN A 192 -9.48 8.29 13.94
C ASN A 192 -10.61 7.31 14.26
N LEU A 193 -10.57 6.16 13.59
CA LEU A 193 -11.60 5.12 13.67
C LEU A 193 -11.47 4.17 14.87
N THR A 194 -10.40 4.29 15.67
CA THR A 194 -10.10 3.34 16.76
C THR A 194 -11.23 3.17 17.77
N LYS A 195 -11.97 4.25 18.08
CA LYS A 195 -13.12 4.22 18.99
C LYS A 195 -14.32 3.42 18.46
N GLY A 196 -14.35 3.14 17.16
CA GLY A 196 -15.40 2.34 16.51
C GLY A 196 -15.01 0.88 16.26
N PHE A 197 -13.80 0.46 16.64
CA PHE A 197 -13.34 -0.92 16.43
C PHE A 197 -14.17 -1.92 17.25
N GLY A 198 -14.52 -3.03 16.62
CA GLY A 198 -15.36 -4.07 17.21
C GLY A 198 -16.86 -3.76 17.20
N MET A 199 -17.28 -2.60 16.71
CA MET A 199 -18.70 -2.25 16.60
C MET A 199 -19.40 -2.88 15.41
N ILE A 200 -18.69 -3.06 14.29
CA ILE A 200 -19.25 -3.65 13.07
C ILE A 200 -18.84 -5.12 13.01
N GLY A 201 -19.72 -6.01 13.48
CA GLY A 201 -19.50 -7.45 13.37
C GLY A 201 -19.81 -7.99 11.97
N PRO A 202 -19.52 -9.28 11.68
CA PRO A 202 -19.86 -9.91 10.41
C PRO A 202 -21.33 -9.73 10.01
N LYS A 203 -22.25 -9.88 10.97
CA LYS A 203 -23.71 -9.76 10.75
C LYS A 203 -24.12 -8.41 10.16
N ASP A 204 -23.42 -7.34 10.52
CA ASP A 204 -23.72 -5.98 10.08
C ASP A 204 -22.87 -5.59 8.87
N PHE A 205 -21.64 -6.11 8.79
CA PHE A 205 -20.69 -5.82 7.72
C PHE A 205 -21.12 -6.36 6.35
N PHE A 206 -21.61 -7.60 6.28
CA PHE A 206 -21.93 -8.23 5.01
C PHE A 206 -23.14 -7.60 4.29
N PRO A 207 -24.23 -7.20 4.98
CA PRO A 207 -25.27 -6.38 4.36
C PRO A 207 -24.72 -5.11 3.72
N LEU A 208 -23.70 -4.47 4.31
CA LEU A 208 -23.07 -3.26 3.75
C LEU A 208 -22.29 -3.54 2.48
N LEU A 209 -21.54 -4.65 2.46
CA LEU A 209 -20.89 -5.15 1.25
C LEU A 209 -21.93 -5.40 0.15
N ASP A 210 -23.03 -6.09 0.48
CA ASP A 210 -24.09 -6.41 -0.47
C ASP A 210 -24.72 -5.10 -1.03
N PHE A 211 -25.02 -4.10 -0.19
CA PHE A 211 -25.52 -2.80 -0.65
C PHE A 211 -24.50 -2.01 -1.51
N ALA A 212 -23.21 -2.09 -1.19
CA ALA A 212 -22.18 -1.34 -1.92
C ALA A 212 -21.86 -1.94 -3.30
N PHE A 213 -21.96 -3.26 -3.46
CA PHE A 213 -21.44 -3.95 -4.65
C PHE A 213 -22.48 -4.73 -5.46
N MET A 214 -23.58 -5.21 -4.87
CA MET A 214 -24.58 -5.96 -5.63
C MET A 214 -25.47 -5.02 -6.46
N PRO A 215 -25.68 -5.31 -7.76
CA PRO A 215 -26.61 -4.55 -8.59
C PRO A 215 -28.07 -4.83 -8.16
N ASN A 216 -28.99 -4.00 -8.66
CA ASN A 216 -30.44 -4.17 -8.47
C ASN A 216 -30.90 -4.20 -7.01
N ASN A 217 -30.12 -3.63 -6.10
CA ASN A 217 -30.59 -3.38 -4.75
C ASN A 217 -31.48 -2.10 -4.71
N SER A 218 -32.02 -1.79 -3.54
CA SER A 218 -32.96 -0.68 -3.35
C SER A 218 -32.34 0.72 -3.41
N LEU A 219 -31.01 0.85 -3.43
CA LEU A 219 -30.31 2.13 -3.54
C LEU A 219 -30.29 2.62 -4.99
N SER A 220 -30.30 3.95 -5.17
CA SER A 220 -30.01 4.54 -6.48
C SER A 220 -28.54 4.31 -6.84
N PRO A 221 -28.17 4.27 -8.14
CA PRO A 221 -26.78 4.11 -8.56
C PRO A 221 -25.82 5.15 -7.96
N SER A 222 -26.28 6.38 -7.81
CA SER A 222 -25.51 7.47 -7.19
C SER A 222 -25.21 7.23 -5.69
N LEU A 223 -26.20 6.75 -4.94
CA LEU A 223 -26.05 6.45 -3.51
C LEU A 223 -25.21 5.20 -3.29
N GLN A 224 -25.37 4.19 -4.16
CA GLN A 224 -24.54 3.00 -4.13
C GLN A 224 -23.06 3.35 -4.36
N GLU A 225 -22.77 4.22 -5.33
CA GLU A 225 -21.41 4.70 -5.56
C GLU A 225 -20.85 5.49 -4.36
N GLN A 226 -21.67 6.34 -3.73
CA GLN A 226 -21.26 7.02 -2.50
C GLN A 226 -20.95 6.03 -1.37
N LEU A 227 -21.80 5.02 -1.15
CA LEU A 227 -21.56 3.98 -0.15
C LEU A 227 -20.29 3.18 -0.45
N ARG A 228 -20.02 2.87 -1.73
CA ARG A 228 -18.80 2.20 -2.19
C ARG A 228 -17.54 2.99 -1.86
N ARG A 229 -17.58 4.33 -1.94
CA ARG A 229 -16.46 5.18 -1.52
C ARG A 229 -16.22 5.16 -0.01
N LEU A 230 -17.28 4.97 0.79
CA LEU A 230 -17.18 4.85 2.24
C LEU A 230 -16.75 3.45 2.70
N TYR A 231 -16.98 2.43 1.87
CA TYR A 231 -16.73 1.03 2.18
C TYR A 231 -15.33 0.72 2.72
N PRO A 232 -14.21 1.25 2.17
CA PRO A 232 -12.88 0.97 2.71
C PRO A 232 -12.74 1.35 4.20
N ARG A 233 -13.36 2.46 4.62
CA ARG A 233 -13.36 2.89 6.03
C ARG A 233 -14.26 2.00 6.90
N LEU A 234 -15.39 1.56 6.36
CA LEU A 234 -16.27 0.57 7.02
C LEU A 234 -15.57 -0.78 7.20
N LYS A 235 -14.78 -1.22 6.21
CA LYS A 235 -13.95 -2.43 6.30
C LYS A 235 -12.93 -2.31 7.43
N VAL A 236 -12.21 -1.19 7.53
CA VAL A 236 -11.27 -0.95 8.65
C VAL A 236 -11.98 -1.00 10.01
N LEU A 237 -13.18 -0.42 10.13
CA LEU A 237 -13.98 -0.48 11.37
C LEU A 237 -14.40 -1.92 11.72
N ALA A 238 -14.80 -2.70 10.71
CA ALA A 238 -15.26 -4.08 10.90
C ALA A 238 -14.11 -5.02 11.28
N LEU A 239 -12.97 -4.92 10.59
CA LEU A 239 -11.81 -5.78 10.87
C LEU A 239 -11.11 -5.39 12.19
N GLY A 240 -11.26 -4.12 12.63
CA GLY A 240 -10.86 -3.65 13.94
C GLY A 240 -9.34 -3.62 14.16
N ALA A 241 -8.93 -3.62 15.43
CA ALA A 241 -7.52 -3.47 15.83
C ALA A 241 -6.67 -4.74 15.64
N ARG A 242 -7.30 -5.93 15.63
CA ARG A 242 -6.61 -7.23 15.63
C ARG A 242 -7.15 -8.15 14.54
N PRO A 243 -7.01 -7.78 13.26
CA PRO A 243 -7.47 -8.59 12.13
C PRO A 243 -6.87 -10.01 12.15
N GLU A 244 -5.62 -10.16 12.59
CA GLU A 244 -4.91 -11.45 12.70
C GLU A 244 -5.57 -12.48 13.61
N ALA A 245 -6.48 -12.07 14.50
CA ALA A 245 -7.17 -12.95 15.44
C ALA A 245 -8.66 -13.14 15.13
N ALA A 246 -9.20 -12.46 14.11
CA ALA A 246 -10.65 -12.42 13.86
C ALA A 246 -11.05 -12.67 12.40
N LEU A 247 -10.13 -12.55 11.43
CA LEU A 247 -10.47 -12.65 10.01
C LEU A 247 -11.03 -14.02 9.61
N HIS A 248 -10.63 -15.10 10.30
CA HIS A 248 -11.22 -16.42 10.10
C HIS A 248 -12.74 -16.46 10.35
N THR A 249 -13.30 -15.54 11.14
CA THR A 249 -14.76 -15.42 11.36
C THR A 249 -15.50 -14.75 10.20
N TYR A 250 -14.80 -13.93 9.41
CA TYR A 250 -15.35 -13.29 8.21
C TYR A 250 -15.18 -14.16 6.96
N PHE A 251 -14.15 -15.01 6.95
CA PHE A 251 -13.80 -15.89 5.82
C PHE A 251 -14.99 -16.69 5.26
N PRO A 252 -15.83 -17.37 6.07
CA PRO A 252 -16.97 -18.15 5.54
C PRO A 252 -17.94 -17.31 4.73
N SER A 253 -18.27 -16.12 5.22
CA SER A 253 -19.25 -15.23 4.61
C SER A 253 -18.71 -14.49 3.37
N PHE A 254 -17.40 -14.25 3.30
CA PHE A 254 -16.73 -13.82 2.07
C PHE A 254 -16.74 -14.95 1.03
N LEU A 255 -16.37 -16.17 1.43
CA LEU A 255 -16.28 -17.32 0.53
C LEU A 255 -17.64 -17.66 -0.04
N SER A 256 -18.68 -17.73 0.79
CA SER A 256 -20.04 -18.07 0.34
C SER A 256 -20.59 -17.08 -0.69
N ARG A 257 -20.14 -15.82 -0.65
CA ARG A 257 -20.54 -14.76 -1.57
C ARG A 257 -19.74 -14.73 -2.87
N ALA A 258 -18.57 -15.35 -2.94
CA ALA A 258 -17.68 -15.29 -4.10
C ALA A 258 -18.16 -16.22 -5.24
N THR A 259 -19.40 -16.03 -5.70
CA THR A 259 -20.00 -16.86 -6.75
C THR A 259 -19.53 -16.45 -8.15
N PRO A 260 -19.52 -17.35 -9.14
CA PRO A 260 -19.17 -17.02 -10.52
C PRO A 260 -20.02 -15.90 -11.14
N ALA A 261 -21.29 -15.77 -10.73
CA ALA A 261 -22.23 -14.74 -11.18
C ALA A 261 -22.02 -13.36 -10.53
N CYS A 262 -21.02 -13.19 -9.64
CA CYS A 262 -20.77 -11.91 -9.00
C CYS A 262 -20.35 -10.83 -10.01
N PRO A 263 -20.79 -9.58 -9.80
CA PRO A 263 -20.26 -8.42 -10.53
C PRO A 263 -18.73 -8.34 -10.40
N PRO A 264 -18.00 -7.83 -11.41
CA PRO A 264 -16.54 -7.81 -11.40
C PRO A 264 -15.96 -7.08 -10.19
N ALA A 265 -16.49 -5.90 -9.85
CA ALA A 265 -16.04 -5.12 -8.68
C ALA A 265 -16.28 -5.86 -7.35
N MET A 266 -17.39 -6.60 -7.23
CA MET A 266 -17.67 -7.41 -6.05
C MET A 266 -16.70 -8.59 -5.96
N LYS A 267 -16.49 -9.28 -7.08
CA LYS A 267 -15.59 -10.43 -7.15
C LYS A 267 -14.16 -10.04 -6.77
N GLU A 268 -13.68 -8.91 -7.26
CA GLU A 268 -12.37 -8.35 -6.89
C GLU A 268 -12.27 -8.07 -5.38
N GLU A 269 -13.25 -7.37 -4.80
CA GLU A 269 -13.27 -7.06 -3.37
C GLU A 269 -13.33 -8.33 -2.49
N LEU A 270 -14.15 -9.30 -2.87
CA LEU A 270 -14.29 -10.58 -2.16
C LEU A 270 -12.98 -11.39 -2.20
N LEU A 271 -12.37 -11.53 -3.37
CA LEU A 271 -11.12 -12.29 -3.55
C LEU A 271 -9.94 -11.61 -2.84
N SER A 272 -9.86 -10.28 -2.93
CA SER A 272 -8.88 -9.48 -2.18
C SER A 272 -9.06 -9.66 -0.67
N SER A 273 -10.29 -9.63 -0.18
CA SER A 273 -10.60 -9.86 1.24
C SER A 273 -10.29 -11.29 1.70
N LEU A 274 -10.58 -12.30 0.87
CA LEU A 274 -10.23 -13.70 1.16
C LEU A 274 -8.72 -13.90 1.22
N SER A 275 -7.99 -13.32 0.27
CA SER A 275 -6.52 -13.31 0.26
C SER A 275 -5.94 -12.61 1.50
N GLN A 276 -6.54 -11.49 1.91
CA GLN A 276 -6.19 -10.80 3.16
C GLN A 276 -6.42 -11.68 4.39
N CYS A 277 -7.55 -12.40 4.46
CA CYS A 277 -7.83 -13.34 5.55
C CYS A 277 -6.75 -14.42 5.65
N LEU A 278 -6.38 -15.05 4.53
CA LEU A 278 -5.33 -16.07 4.47
C LEU A 278 -3.94 -15.52 4.82
N SER A 279 -3.69 -14.26 4.48
CA SER A 279 -2.39 -13.62 4.70
C SER A 279 -2.15 -13.21 6.16
N LEU A 280 -3.20 -12.75 6.85
CA LEU A 280 -3.09 -12.18 8.19
C LEU A 280 -3.48 -13.15 9.30
N ASP A 281 -4.46 -14.03 9.07
CA ASP A 281 -4.98 -14.95 10.08
C ASP A 281 -4.78 -16.42 9.64
N PRO A 282 -3.81 -17.14 10.24
CA PRO A 282 -3.53 -18.54 9.91
C PRO A 282 -4.72 -19.49 10.08
N LEU A 283 -5.68 -19.16 10.97
CA LEU A 283 -6.87 -19.99 11.18
C LEU A 283 -7.77 -19.98 9.93
N SER A 284 -7.69 -18.96 9.08
CA SER A 284 -8.46 -18.87 7.83
C SER A 284 -8.21 -20.08 6.91
N PHE A 285 -6.98 -20.62 6.86
CA PHE A 285 -6.68 -21.83 6.10
C PHE A 285 -7.38 -23.07 6.66
N SER A 286 -7.55 -23.17 7.99
CA SER A 286 -8.28 -24.27 8.61
C SER A 286 -9.77 -24.20 8.31
N VAL A 287 -10.36 -22.99 8.39
CA VAL A 287 -11.76 -22.74 8.04
C VAL A 287 -12.01 -23.02 6.57
N TRP A 288 -11.12 -22.59 5.68
CA TRP A 288 -11.24 -22.88 4.25
C TRP A 288 -11.26 -24.39 3.97
N ARG A 289 -10.37 -25.15 4.64
CA ARG A 289 -10.35 -26.61 4.50
C ARG A 289 -11.66 -27.28 4.91
N GLN A 290 -12.30 -26.82 5.97
CA GLN A 290 -13.59 -27.33 6.42
C GLN A 290 -14.74 -26.97 5.47
N LEU A 291 -14.64 -25.84 4.77
CA LEU A 291 -15.67 -25.32 3.86
C LEU A 291 -15.50 -25.79 2.41
N TYR A 292 -14.34 -26.31 2.05
CA TYR A 292 -13.94 -26.59 0.67
C TYR A 292 -14.97 -27.41 -0.11
N THR A 293 -15.39 -28.56 0.43
CA THR A 293 -16.34 -29.47 -0.24
C THR A 293 -17.73 -28.87 -0.44
N LYS A 294 -18.11 -27.87 0.35
CA LYS A 294 -19.40 -27.16 0.25
C LYS A 294 -19.35 -25.95 -0.68
N HIS A 295 -18.15 -25.49 -1.03
CA HIS A 295 -17.92 -24.25 -1.75
C HIS A 295 -16.86 -24.43 -2.85
N LEU A 296 -17.01 -25.47 -3.67
CA LEU A 296 -16.05 -25.81 -4.74
C LEU A 296 -15.98 -24.71 -5.80
N ALA A 297 -17.12 -24.26 -6.33
CA ALA A 297 -17.17 -23.15 -7.29
C ALA A 297 -16.42 -21.90 -6.79
N GLN A 298 -16.67 -21.49 -5.55
CA GLN A 298 -16.04 -20.32 -4.95
C GLN A 298 -14.56 -20.55 -4.62
N SER A 299 -14.21 -21.77 -4.19
CA SER A 299 -12.82 -22.16 -3.93
C SER A 299 -11.99 -22.18 -5.22
N SER A 300 -12.57 -22.59 -6.35
CA SER A 300 -11.89 -22.54 -7.65
C SER A 300 -11.47 -21.11 -8.02
N LEU A 301 -12.35 -20.13 -7.77
CA LEU A 301 -12.08 -18.72 -8.02
C LEU A 301 -10.98 -18.18 -7.12
N LEU A 302 -10.99 -18.56 -5.84
CA LEU A 302 -9.95 -18.18 -4.89
C LEU A 302 -8.60 -18.82 -5.24
N LEU A 303 -8.57 -20.11 -5.62
CA LEU A 303 -7.34 -20.80 -6.03
C LEU A 303 -6.72 -20.13 -7.27
N ASN A 304 -7.53 -19.80 -8.28
CA ASN A 304 -7.05 -19.09 -9.47
C ASN A 304 -6.51 -17.70 -9.13
N HIS A 305 -7.20 -16.95 -8.26
CA HIS A 305 -6.72 -15.65 -7.80
C HIS A 305 -5.38 -15.74 -7.04
N LEU A 306 -5.20 -16.76 -6.21
CA LEU A 306 -3.94 -17.03 -5.51
C LEU A 306 -2.82 -17.48 -6.47
N LEU A 307 -3.17 -18.14 -7.56
CA LEU A 307 -2.22 -18.53 -8.60
C LEU A 307 -1.73 -17.31 -9.41
N GLU A 308 -2.62 -16.37 -9.70
CA GLU A 308 -2.29 -15.09 -10.34
C GLU A 308 -1.41 -14.21 -9.42
N SER A 309 -1.75 -14.16 -8.12
CA SER A 309 -1.03 -13.35 -7.12
C SER A 309 0.14 -14.08 -6.42
N TRP A 310 0.55 -15.25 -6.94
CA TRP A 310 1.56 -16.13 -6.32
C TRP A 310 2.89 -15.41 -6.00
N ASP A 311 3.41 -14.64 -6.96
CA ASP A 311 4.72 -13.98 -6.85
C ASP A 311 4.73 -12.84 -5.81
N SER A 312 3.55 -12.27 -5.52
CA SER A 312 3.37 -11.23 -4.51
C SER A 312 3.15 -11.78 -3.08
N SER A 313 2.91 -13.10 -2.97
CA SER A 313 2.56 -13.74 -1.69
C SER A 313 3.78 -13.97 -0.80
N SER A 314 3.62 -13.80 0.52
CA SER A 314 4.71 -14.04 1.47
C SER A 314 5.06 -15.54 1.58
N LYS A 315 6.33 -15.86 1.88
CA LYS A 315 6.79 -17.26 2.01
C LYS A 315 5.99 -18.08 3.04
N LYS A 316 5.55 -17.46 4.13
CA LYS A 316 4.73 -18.12 5.17
C LYS A 316 3.35 -18.51 4.63
N VAL A 317 2.73 -17.62 3.87
CA VAL A 317 1.44 -17.87 3.19
C VAL A 317 1.60 -18.95 2.13
N GLN A 318 2.68 -18.89 1.34
CA GLN A 318 3.00 -19.92 0.34
C GLN A 318 3.17 -21.32 0.95
N GLN A 319 3.82 -21.44 2.11
CA GLN A 319 3.94 -22.70 2.85
C GLN A 319 2.58 -23.22 3.33
N SER A 320 1.77 -22.36 3.95
CA SER A 320 0.43 -22.72 4.45
C SER A 320 -0.52 -23.10 3.31
N LEU A 321 -0.40 -22.39 2.17
CA LEU A 321 -1.14 -22.69 0.95
C LEU A 321 -0.70 -24.03 0.35
N GLN A 322 0.59 -24.37 0.39
CA GLN A 322 1.09 -25.66 -0.09
C GLN A 322 0.45 -26.84 0.66
N GLU A 323 0.38 -26.77 1.99
CA GLU A 323 -0.28 -27.79 2.80
C GLU A 323 -1.77 -27.91 2.46
N THR A 324 -2.43 -26.75 2.31
CA THR A 324 -3.86 -26.67 1.99
C THR A 324 -4.16 -27.24 0.60
N VAL A 325 -3.38 -26.88 -0.42
CA VAL A 325 -3.55 -27.38 -1.80
C VAL A 325 -3.29 -28.88 -1.89
N ARG A 326 -2.32 -29.42 -1.13
CA ARG A 326 -2.12 -30.88 -1.05
C ARG A 326 -3.34 -31.58 -0.45
N SER A 327 -3.93 -31.02 0.61
CA SER A 327 -5.17 -31.52 1.19
C SER A 327 -6.30 -31.51 0.16
N PHE A 328 -6.48 -30.40 -0.56
CA PHE A 328 -7.51 -30.28 -1.59
C PHE A 328 -7.34 -31.26 -2.74
N LYS A 329 -6.10 -31.49 -3.16
CA LYS A 329 -5.81 -32.48 -4.20
C LYS A 329 -6.30 -33.88 -3.80
N VAL A 330 -6.00 -34.33 -2.58
CA VAL A 330 -6.48 -35.63 -2.08
C VAL A 330 -8.01 -35.65 -2.02
N THR A 331 -8.63 -34.57 -1.53
CA THR A 331 -10.10 -34.45 -1.50
C THR A 331 -10.71 -34.50 -2.90
N ASN A 332 -10.10 -33.85 -3.90
CA ASN A 332 -10.58 -33.87 -5.28
C ASN A 332 -10.47 -35.26 -5.91
N GLU A 333 -9.37 -35.97 -5.67
CA GLU A 333 -9.18 -37.36 -6.11
C GLU A 333 -10.26 -38.28 -5.50
N GLU A 334 -10.58 -38.10 -4.21
CA GLU A 334 -11.64 -38.85 -3.54
C GLU A 334 -13.04 -38.52 -4.09
N LEU A 335 -13.34 -37.24 -4.31
CA LEU A 335 -14.61 -36.81 -4.92
C LEU A 335 -14.75 -37.34 -6.35
N ALA A 336 -13.67 -37.30 -7.14
CA ALA A 336 -13.65 -37.85 -8.48
C ALA A 336 -13.92 -39.37 -8.49
N ALA A 337 -13.30 -40.10 -7.57
CA ALA A 337 -13.51 -41.54 -7.41
C ALA A 337 -14.95 -41.90 -7.01
N ARG A 338 -15.65 -41.02 -6.29
CA ARG A 338 -17.06 -41.18 -5.89
C ARG A 338 -18.07 -40.82 -7.00
N GLY A 339 -17.61 -40.57 -8.22
CA GLY A 339 -18.47 -40.24 -9.37
C GLY A 339 -18.77 -38.75 -9.54
N ALA A 340 -18.21 -37.87 -8.69
CA ALA A 340 -18.25 -36.42 -8.88
C ALA A 340 -17.17 -35.91 -9.86
N GLY A 341 -16.45 -36.82 -10.54
CA GLY A 341 -15.40 -36.47 -11.50
C GLY A 341 -15.91 -35.78 -12.77
N GLY A 342 -17.23 -35.82 -13.02
CA GLY A 342 -17.90 -35.03 -14.07
C GLY A 342 -18.41 -33.66 -13.59
N ASP A 343 -18.26 -33.35 -12.30
CA ASP A 343 -18.63 -32.05 -11.74
C ASP A 343 -17.60 -31.00 -12.18
N THR A 344 -18.07 -29.98 -12.90
CA THR A 344 -17.22 -28.93 -13.49
C THR A 344 -16.40 -28.21 -12.42
N ASP A 345 -16.92 -28.10 -11.20
CA ASP A 345 -16.28 -27.38 -10.11
C ASP A 345 -15.12 -28.18 -9.48
N VAL A 346 -15.27 -29.51 -9.36
CA VAL A 346 -14.19 -30.39 -8.88
C VAL A 346 -13.02 -30.39 -9.85
N ALA A 347 -13.31 -30.50 -11.15
CA ALA A 347 -12.28 -30.46 -12.21
C ALA A 347 -11.55 -29.11 -12.26
N ALA A 348 -12.27 -28.00 -12.10
CA ALA A 348 -11.69 -26.66 -12.04
C ALA A 348 -10.75 -26.50 -10.84
N CYS A 349 -11.17 -26.96 -9.65
CA CYS A 349 -10.32 -26.91 -8.46
C CYS A 349 -9.08 -27.80 -8.57
N ASP A 350 -9.22 -29.02 -9.12
CA ASP A 350 -8.10 -29.94 -9.31
C ASP A 350 -7.05 -29.37 -10.27
N THR A 351 -7.50 -28.74 -11.36
CA THR A 351 -6.63 -28.05 -12.32
C THR A 351 -5.85 -26.93 -11.63
N ALA A 352 -6.54 -26.03 -10.90
CA ALA A 352 -5.90 -24.94 -10.18
C ALA A 352 -4.90 -25.44 -9.12
N CYS A 353 -5.24 -26.52 -8.40
CA CYS A 353 -4.34 -27.16 -7.43
C CYS A 353 -3.06 -27.71 -8.09
N LYS A 354 -3.19 -28.38 -9.24
CA LYS A 354 -2.04 -28.92 -9.99
C LYS A 354 -1.10 -27.80 -10.44
N GLU A 355 -1.64 -26.71 -11.00
CA GLU A 355 -0.85 -25.57 -11.44
C GLU A 355 -0.14 -24.87 -10.28
N LEU A 356 -0.83 -24.65 -9.15
CA LEU A 356 -0.22 -24.09 -7.93
C LEU A 356 0.95 -24.95 -7.44
N LEU A 357 0.77 -26.28 -7.39
CA LEU A 357 1.84 -27.21 -7.00
C LEU A 357 3.02 -27.19 -7.99
N CYS A 358 2.76 -27.02 -9.29
CA CYS A 358 3.80 -26.83 -10.30
C CYS A 358 4.58 -25.52 -10.07
N LYS A 359 3.89 -24.39 -9.85
CA LYS A 359 4.53 -23.11 -9.50
C LYS A 359 5.38 -23.23 -8.23
N MET A 360 4.89 -23.92 -7.20
CA MET A 360 5.63 -24.17 -5.95
C MET A 360 6.90 -25.00 -6.14
N LYS A 361 6.90 -25.94 -7.10
CA LYS A 361 8.09 -26.74 -7.47
C LYS A 361 9.08 -25.95 -8.31
N GLY A 362 8.68 -24.79 -8.85
CA GLY A 362 9.47 -23.89 -9.68
C GLY A 362 10.60 -23.16 -8.95
N ARG A 363 11.52 -23.89 -8.30
CA ARG A 363 12.92 -23.50 -8.38
C ARG A 363 13.36 -23.85 -9.79
N GLY A 364 13.20 -22.91 -10.73
CA GLY A 364 13.67 -23.11 -12.10
C GLY A 364 15.09 -23.67 -12.10
N LEU A 365 15.38 -24.60 -13.01
CA LEU A 365 16.76 -25.03 -13.24
C LEU A 365 17.62 -23.77 -13.35
N PRO A 366 18.74 -23.66 -12.62
CA PRO A 366 19.54 -22.46 -12.60
C PRO A 366 20.33 -22.38 -13.91
N TRP A 367 19.63 -22.07 -15.00
CA TRP A 367 20.18 -22.00 -16.35
C TRP A 367 21.40 -21.09 -16.41
N SER A 368 21.43 -20.01 -15.62
CA SER A 368 22.60 -19.15 -15.46
C SER A 368 23.80 -19.87 -14.84
N ARG A 369 23.60 -20.72 -13.83
CA ARG A 369 24.68 -21.53 -13.22
C ARG A 369 25.13 -22.65 -14.13
N LEU A 370 24.20 -23.29 -14.84
CA LEU A 370 24.49 -24.34 -15.82
C LEU A 370 25.26 -23.77 -17.02
N LEU A 371 24.87 -22.59 -17.52
CA LEU A 371 25.58 -21.85 -18.55
C LEU A 371 26.99 -21.42 -18.09
N LEU A 372 27.12 -20.94 -16.85
CA LEU A 372 28.42 -20.57 -16.27
C LEU A 372 29.36 -21.78 -16.19
N VAL A 373 28.87 -22.92 -15.71
CA VAL A 373 29.64 -24.17 -15.64
C VAL A 373 30.05 -24.62 -17.04
N LEU A 374 29.14 -24.56 -18.02
CA LEU A 374 29.43 -24.89 -19.41
C LEU A 374 30.52 -23.97 -19.99
N LEU A 375 30.43 -22.66 -19.73
CA LEU A 375 31.43 -21.68 -20.18
C LEU A 375 32.80 -21.90 -19.52
N LEU A 376 32.84 -22.22 -18.22
CA LEU A 376 34.08 -22.53 -17.51
C LEU A 376 34.73 -23.81 -18.03
N LEU A 377 33.93 -24.84 -18.34
CA LEU A 377 34.43 -26.08 -18.95
C LEU A 377 34.96 -25.83 -20.38
N ALA A 378 34.25 -25.03 -21.18
CA ALA A 378 34.70 -24.66 -22.52
C ALA A 378 35.99 -23.82 -22.49
N ALA A 379 36.09 -22.85 -21.58
CA ALA A 379 37.30 -22.05 -21.38
C ALA A 379 38.47 -22.90 -20.88
N GLY A 380 38.22 -23.81 -19.93
CA GLY A 380 39.22 -24.76 -19.43
C GLY A 380 39.73 -25.71 -20.52
N PHE A 381 38.84 -26.21 -21.37
CA PHE A 381 39.19 -27.02 -22.53
C PHE A 381 40.06 -26.25 -23.53
N LEU A 382 39.68 -25.02 -23.87
CA LEU A 382 40.47 -24.15 -24.75
C LEU A 382 41.85 -23.82 -24.17
N LEU A 383 41.94 -23.57 -22.86
CA LEU A 383 43.19 -23.27 -22.20
C LEU A 383 44.13 -24.50 -22.14
N HIS A 384 43.55 -25.69 -21.95
CA HIS A 384 44.29 -26.95 -21.99
C HIS A 384 44.79 -27.29 -23.40
N ASP A 385 43.95 -27.11 -24.43
CA ASP A 385 44.28 -27.33 -25.85
C ASP A 385 45.37 -26.34 -26.34
N LEU A 386 45.35 -25.09 -25.85
CA LEU A 386 46.40 -24.11 -26.15
C LEU A 386 47.72 -24.37 -25.43
N ARG A 387 47.67 -24.83 -24.17
CA ARG A 387 48.88 -25.22 -23.43
C ARG A 387 49.55 -26.45 -23.99
N THR A 388 48.78 -27.42 -24.49
CA THR A 388 49.31 -28.67 -25.05
C THR A 388 49.87 -28.49 -26.46
N HIS A 389 49.36 -27.57 -27.27
CA HIS A 389 49.79 -27.36 -28.66
C HIS A 389 50.63 -26.11 -28.91
N GLY A 390 50.89 -25.27 -27.89
CA GLY A 390 51.86 -24.17 -27.92
C GLY A 390 51.52 -22.97 -28.82
N SER A 391 50.58 -23.11 -29.76
CA SER A 391 50.07 -22.00 -30.58
C SER A 391 48.61 -22.22 -30.97
N PHE A 392 47.85 -21.13 -31.12
CA PHE A 392 46.43 -21.19 -31.55
C PHE A 392 46.28 -21.87 -32.92
N GLN A 393 47.26 -21.70 -33.82
CA GLN A 393 47.22 -22.29 -35.16
C GLN A 393 47.41 -23.82 -35.16
N ALA A 394 48.06 -24.39 -34.14
CA ALA A 394 48.28 -25.83 -34.01
C ALA A 394 47.18 -26.57 -33.21
N SER A 395 46.33 -25.82 -32.50
CA SER A 395 45.29 -26.34 -31.59
C SER A 395 44.17 -27.14 -32.30
N SER A 396 43.61 -28.13 -31.62
CA SER A 396 42.51 -28.96 -32.15
C SER A 396 41.24 -28.13 -32.34
N CYS A 397 40.99 -27.16 -31.45
CA CYS A 397 39.89 -26.20 -31.55
C CYS A 397 39.99 -25.33 -32.81
N ALA A 398 41.17 -24.84 -33.19
CA ALA A 398 41.33 -24.04 -34.42
C ALA A 398 41.14 -24.86 -35.70
N ARG A 399 41.50 -26.15 -35.67
CA ARG A 399 41.25 -27.09 -36.77
C ARG A 399 39.76 -27.35 -36.95
N LEU A 400 39.04 -27.54 -35.85
CA LEU A 400 37.59 -27.77 -35.80
C LEU A 400 36.77 -26.51 -36.16
N LEU A 401 37.25 -25.31 -35.79
CA LEU A 401 36.69 -24.02 -36.18
C LEU A 401 36.92 -23.67 -37.65
N ARG A 402 38.01 -24.16 -38.26
CA ARG A 402 38.25 -24.07 -39.71
C ARG A 402 37.38 -25.05 -40.49
N SER A 403 37.28 -26.30 -40.05
CA SER A 403 36.45 -27.31 -40.72
C SER A 403 34.95 -27.02 -40.65
N SER A 404 34.51 -26.29 -39.61
CA SER A 404 33.10 -25.90 -39.44
C SER A 404 32.72 -24.59 -40.15
N GLY A 405 33.67 -23.89 -40.80
CA GLY A 405 33.42 -22.60 -41.46
C GLY A 405 33.10 -21.43 -40.52
N VAL A 406 33.12 -21.66 -39.20
CA VAL A 406 32.83 -20.64 -38.17
C VAL A 406 33.92 -19.57 -38.13
N LEU A 407 35.18 -19.92 -38.39
CA LEU A 407 36.29 -18.96 -38.39
C LEU A 407 36.12 -17.84 -39.45
N PRO A 408 35.91 -18.11 -40.75
CA PRO A 408 35.67 -17.06 -41.73
C PRO A 408 34.35 -16.29 -41.48
N ALA A 409 33.29 -16.95 -40.98
CA ALA A 409 32.06 -16.28 -40.59
C ALA A 409 32.27 -15.30 -39.41
N SER A 410 33.09 -15.68 -38.42
CA SER A 410 33.44 -14.82 -37.29
C SER A 410 34.29 -13.62 -37.70
N GLN A 411 35.20 -13.79 -38.67
CA GLN A 411 35.99 -12.69 -39.25
C GLN A 411 35.10 -11.72 -40.03
N LEU A 412 34.13 -12.23 -40.79
CA LEU A 412 33.14 -11.40 -41.49
C LEU A 412 32.21 -10.65 -40.52
N ALA A 413 31.79 -11.32 -39.45
CA ALA A 413 31.00 -10.71 -38.38
C ALA A 413 31.80 -9.61 -37.66
N TRP A 414 33.08 -9.86 -37.36
CA TRP A 414 33.98 -8.88 -36.78
C TRP A 414 34.19 -7.65 -37.69
N GLN A 415 34.30 -7.87 -39.01
CA GLN A 415 34.36 -6.78 -39.99
C GLN A 415 33.06 -5.97 -40.05
N LYS A 416 31.89 -6.60 -39.88
CA LYS A 416 30.60 -5.88 -39.82
C LYS A 416 30.44 -5.09 -38.52
N VAL A 417 30.79 -5.69 -37.39
CA VAL A 417 30.74 -5.05 -36.06
C VAL A 417 31.71 -3.87 -35.99
N SER A 418 32.94 -4.03 -36.48
CA SER A 418 33.91 -2.93 -36.52
C SER A 418 33.45 -1.76 -37.41
N ARG A 419 32.82 -2.03 -38.56
CA ARG A 419 32.21 -0.99 -39.40
C ARG A 419 31.03 -0.29 -38.72
N ALA A 420 30.16 -1.04 -38.04
CA ALA A 420 29.04 -0.48 -37.29
C ALA A 420 29.53 0.37 -36.11
N CYS A 421 30.58 -0.06 -35.40
CA CYS A 421 31.23 0.73 -34.36
C CYS A 421 31.86 2.00 -34.91
N LEU A 422 32.51 1.94 -36.09
CA LEU A 422 33.09 3.10 -36.76
C LEU A 422 32.01 4.11 -37.20
N GLN A 423 30.85 3.62 -37.67
CA GLN A 423 29.71 4.48 -38.00
C GLN A 423 29.07 5.09 -36.75
N GLY A 424 28.93 4.30 -35.67
CA GLY A 424 28.49 4.80 -34.37
C GLY A 424 29.43 5.87 -33.81
N TYR A 425 30.75 5.71 -33.97
CA TYR A 425 31.75 6.70 -33.59
C TYR A 425 31.60 8.01 -34.38
N ARG A 426 31.44 7.96 -35.71
CA ARG A 426 31.22 9.14 -36.55
C ARG A 426 29.91 9.86 -36.24
N TRP A 427 28.86 9.11 -35.89
CA TRP A 427 27.61 9.68 -35.40
C TRP A 427 27.81 10.39 -34.05
N LEU A 428 28.56 9.76 -33.13
CA LEU A 428 28.92 10.34 -31.84
C LEU A 428 29.71 11.65 -32.02
N GLU A 429 30.68 11.65 -32.92
CA GLU A 429 31.52 12.81 -33.29
C GLU A 429 30.65 13.98 -33.79
N HIS A 430 29.62 13.71 -34.59
CA HIS A 430 28.70 14.72 -35.10
C HIS A 430 27.71 15.22 -34.02
N SER A 431 27.18 14.32 -33.19
CA SER A 431 26.23 14.66 -32.11
C SER A 431 26.90 15.41 -30.95
N LEU A 432 28.15 15.09 -30.62
CA LEU A 432 28.95 15.81 -29.63
C LEU A 432 29.37 17.19 -30.12
N ALA A 433 29.64 17.38 -31.41
CA ALA A 433 29.97 18.68 -31.99
C ALA A 433 28.82 19.70 -31.91
N GLN A 434 27.56 19.23 -31.96
CA GLN A 434 26.38 20.11 -31.91
C GLN A 434 25.84 20.37 -30.50
N HIS A 435 26.02 19.46 -29.54
CA HIS A 435 25.45 19.58 -28.18
C HIS A 435 26.48 19.56 -27.04
N GLY A 436 27.78 19.43 -27.35
CA GLY A 436 28.84 19.24 -26.35
C GLY A 436 29.06 20.42 -25.40
N SER A 437 28.86 21.66 -25.84
CA SER A 437 29.07 22.85 -25.00
C SER A 437 28.00 23.02 -23.90
N VAL A 438 26.76 22.63 -24.18
CA VAL A 438 25.65 22.64 -23.21
C VAL A 438 25.75 21.44 -22.27
N ALA A 439 26.16 20.27 -22.77
CA ALA A 439 26.34 19.08 -21.94
C ALA A 439 27.51 19.22 -20.95
N LEU A 440 28.65 19.77 -21.38
CA LEU A 440 29.85 19.92 -20.52
C LEU A 440 29.65 20.96 -19.41
N SER A 441 28.94 22.05 -19.67
CA SER A 441 28.65 23.09 -18.66
C SER A 441 27.67 22.62 -17.59
N VAL A 442 26.74 21.71 -17.92
CA VAL A 442 25.75 21.18 -16.98
C VAL A 442 26.25 19.93 -16.24
N LEU A 443 27.03 19.06 -16.89
CA LEU A 443 27.49 17.80 -16.32
C LEU A 443 28.72 17.95 -15.42
N TRP A 444 29.60 18.92 -15.68
CA TRP A 444 30.84 19.07 -14.91
C TRP A 444 30.61 19.34 -13.41
N PRO A 445 29.72 20.26 -13.00
CA PRO A 445 29.46 20.52 -11.58
C PRO A 445 28.82 19.31 -10.87
N GLN A 446 28.00 18.53 -11.60
CA GLN A 446 27.32 17.33 -11.10
C GLN A 446 28.31 16.19 -10.85
N LEU A 447 29.28 16.03 -11.76
CA LEU A 447 30.34 15.01 -11.63
C LEU A 447 31.33 15.35 -10.50
N GLU A 448 31.71 16.62 -10.33
CA GLU A 448 32.54 17.04 -9.19
C GLU A 448 31.82 16.79 -7.84
N LEU A 449 30.52 17.07 -7.78
CA LEU A 449 29.72 16.86 -6.56
C LEU A 449 29.58 15.36 -6.24
N LEU A 450 29.33 14.52 -7.25
CA LEU A 450 29.25 13.06 -7.10
C LEU A 450 30.59 12.45 -6.68
N TRP A 451 31.69 12.96 -7.23
CA TRP A 451 33.04 12.49 -6.88
C TRP A 451 33.41 12.83 -5.43
N ARG A 452 33.14 14.07 -4.99
CA ARG A 452 33.38 14.49 -3.60
C ARG A 452 32.48 13.74 -2.61
N SER A 453 31.19 13.64 -2.91
CA SER A 453 30.22 12.92 -2.07
C SER A 453 30.54 11.42 -1.96
N GLY A 454 30.95 10.80 -3.07
CA GLY A 454 31.38 9.40 -3.08
C GLY A 454 32.63 9.16 -2.23
N GLY A 455 33.61 10.08 -2.30
CA GLY A 455 34.82 10.03 -1.47
C GLY A 455 34.56 10.21 0.03
N GLU A 456 33.62 11.07 0.40
CA GLU A 456 33.23 11.29 1.80
C GLU A 456 32.45 10.10 2.38
N VAL A 457 31.51 9.55 1.62
CA VAL A 457 30.74 8.36 2.03
C VAL A 457 31.65 7.13 2.15
N ALA A 458 32.60 6.92 1.23
CA ALA A 458 33.55 5.80 1.31
C ALA A 458 34.44 5.90 2.56
N ARG A 459 34.91 7.11 2.92
CA ARG A 459 35.68 7.33 4.16
C ARG A 459 34.83 7.12 5.40
N ALA A 460 33.59 7.60 5.42
CA ALA A 460 32.67 7.41 6.54
C ALA A 460 32.35 5.92 6.77
N VAL A 461 32.03 5.17 5.70
CA VAL A 461 31.75 3.73 5.78
C VAL A 461 32.99 2.95 6.24
N SER A 462 34.18 3.31 5.77
CA SER A 462 35.44 2.69 6.20
C SER A 462 35.73 2.95 7.68
N GLN A 463 35.54 4.19 8.16
CA GLN A 463 35.75 4.56 9.55
C GLN A 463 34.72 3.91 10.49
N GLN A 464 33.44 3.89 10.10
CA GLN A 464 32.39 3.21 10.87
C GLN A 464 32.59 1.68 10.89
N GLY A 465 33.06 1.10 9.78
CA GLY A 465 33.35 -0.33 9.69
C GLY A 465 34.53 -0.75 10.57
N CYS A 466 35.60 0.07 10.61
CA CYS A 466 36.75 -0.18 11.48
C CYS A 466 36.40 -0.03 12.97
N SER A 467 35.57 0.95 13.33
CA SER A 467 35.14 1.14 14.72
C SER A 467 34.22 0.01 15.20
N LEU A 468 33.26 -0.44 14.37
CA LEU A 468 32.41 -1.60 14.65
C LEU A 468 33.22 -2.89 14.81
N LEU A 469 34.20 -3.12 13.95
CA LEU A 469 35.09 -4.30 14.04
C LEU A 469 35.95 -4.26 15.32
N SER A 470 36.47 -3.09 15.70
CA SER A 470 37.24 -2.94 16.94
C SER A 470 36.38 -3.14 18.20
N TRP A 471 35.14 -2.64 18.18
CA TRP A 471 34.18 -2.80 19.28
C TRP A 471 33.71 -4.25 19.42
N LEU A 472 33.41 -4.93 18.31
CA LEU A 472 33.05 -6.36 18.30
C LEU A 472 34.19 -7.23 18.86
N ARG A 473 35.44 -6.90 18.53
CA ARG A 473 36.62 -7.63 18.99
C ARG A 473 36.91 -7.42 20.49
N GLY A 474 36.59 -6.24 21.02
CA GLY A 474 36.74 -5.94 22.46
C GLY A 474 35.56 -6.41 23.32
N SER A 475 34.35 -6.42 22.78
CA SER A 475 33.13 -6.67 23.57
C SER A 475 32.74 -8.15 23.66
N LEU A 476 33.25 -9.01 22.78
CA LEU A 476 32.94 -10.44 22.76
C LEU A 476 34.19 -11.32 22.57
N PRO A 477 35.09 -11.43 23.57
CA PRO A 477 36.21 -12.37 23.52
C PRO A 477 35.72 -13.83 23.40
N TRP A 478 34.59 -14.15 24.05
CA TRP A 478 33.97 -15.48 23.99
C TRP A 478 33.54 -15.90 22.59
N LEU A 479 33.24 -14.96 21.69
CA LEU A 479 32.79 -15.26 20.33
C LEU A 479 33.98 -15.65 19.43
N GLY A 480 35.18 -15.15 19.72
CA GLY A 480 36.43 -15.60 19.10
C GLY A 480 36.80 -17.02 19.52
N ASP A 481 36.75 -17.31 20.83
CA ASP A 481 37.02 -18.65 21.38
C ASP A 481 35.96 -19.66 20.93
N TRP A 482 34.69 -19.25 20.89
CA TRP A 482 33.57 -20.08 20.42
C TRP A 482 33.69 -20.40 18.92
N LEU A 483 34.04 -19.42 18.09
CA LEU A 483 34.27 -19.62 16.65
C LEU A 483 35.45 -20.57 16.39
N GLN A 484 36.55 -20.46 17.15
CA GLN A 484 37.69 -21.38 17.04
C GLN A 484 37.34 -22.80 17.50
N SER A 485 36.44 -22.95 18.47
CA SER A 485 36.05 -24.28 19.01
C SER A 485 35.03 -25.06 18.17
N ARG A 486 34.27 -24.39 17.30
CA ARG A 486 33.10 -24.97 16.59
C ARG A 486 33.18 -24.93 15.06
N LEU A 487 34.13 -24.20 14.47
CA LEU A 487 34.32 -24.22 13.01
C LEU A 487 35.33 -25.30 12.61
N PRO A 488 35.02 -26.15 11.63
CA PRO A 488 36.01 -26.97 10.93
C PRO A 488 37.13 -26.09 10.37
N GLU A 489 38.39 -26.50 10.50
CA GLU A 489 39.59 -25.77 10.01
C GLU A 489 39.46 -25.34 8.53
N ALA A 490 38.71 -26.10 7.72
CA ALA A 490 38.41 -25.78 6.33
C ALA A 490 37.60 -24.48 6.11
N LEU A 491 36.70 -24.12 7.05
CA LEU A 491 35.90 -22.89 6.96
C LEU A 491 36.69 -21.66 7.44
N LEU A 492 37.59 -21.84 8.41
CA LEU A 492 38.55 -20.80 8.82
C LEU A 492 39.54 -20.50 7.69
N HIS A 493 40.06 -21.53 7.01
CA HIS A 493 40.89 -21.33 5.82
C HIS A 493 40.14 -20.71 4.64
N LEU A 494 38.87 -21.05 4.41
CA LEU A 494 38.06 -20.38 3.39
C LEU A 494 37.82 -18.90 3.70
N ALA A 495 37.61 -18.55 4.97
CA ALA A 495 37.44 -17.17 5.40
C ALA A 495 38.75 -16.36 5.33
N GLU A 496 39.88 -16.98 5.67
CA GLU A 496 41.21 -16.38 5.53
C GLU A 496 41.61 -16.21 4.06
N CYS A 497 41.40 -17.23 3.23
CA CYS A 497 41.59 -17.12 1.78
C CYS A 497 40.68 -16.07 1.16
N ALA A 498 39.41 -15.98 1.56
CA ALA A 498 38.50 -14.95 1.09
C ALA A 498 38.95 -13.55 1.52
N ARG A 499 39.47 -13.40 2.75
CA ARG A 499 40.01 -12.13 3.26
C ARG A 499 41.27 -11.72 2.50
N GLU A 500 42.20 -12.63 2.25
CA GLU A 500 43.43 -12.36 1.50
C GLU A 500 43.15 -12.09 0.03
N LEU A 501 42.19 -12.81 -0.58
CA LEU A 501 41.79 -12.57 -1.96
C LEU A 501 41.09 -11.21 -2.12
N LEU A 502 40.25 -10.83 -1.16
CA LEU A 502 39.62 -9.51 -1.13
C LEU A 502 40.67 -8.41 -0.91
N HIS A 503 41.63 -8.62 0.00
CA HIS A 503 42.71 -7.68 0.26
C HIS A 503 43.63 -7.53 -0.96
N PHE A 504 43.98 -8.62 -1.63
CA PHE A 504 44.77 -8.60 -2.86
C PHE A 504 44.04 -7.90 -4.02
N LEU A 505 42.75 -8.21 -4.24
CA LEU A 505 41.98 -7.56 -5.29
C LEU A 505 41.81 -6.06 -5.04
N LEU A 506 41.59 -5.65 -3.78
CA LEU A 506 41.41 -4.24 -3.44
C LEU A 506 42.74 -3.47 -3.47
N HIS A 507 43.81 -4.03 -2.90
CA HIS A 507 45.07 -3.32 -2.67
C HIS A 507 46.09 -3.51 -3.79
N SER A 508 46.12 -4.66 -4.46
CA SER A 508 47.09 -5.00 -5.50
C SER A 508 46.55 -4.83 -6.92
N CYS A 509 45.22 -4.91 -7.12
CA CYS A 509 44.62 -4.70 -8.43
C CYS A 509 43.88 -3.36 -8.55
N LEU A 510 42.90 -3.08 -7.69
CA LEU A 510 42.03 -1.90 -7.85
C LEU A 510 42.72 -0.58 -7.47
N LEU A 511 43.43 -0.54 -6.33
CA LEU A 511 44.09 0.67 -5.85
C LEU A 511 45.21 1.17 -6.80
N PRO A 512 46.10 0.32 -7.34
CA PRO A 512 47.16 0.76 -8.25
C PRO A 512 46.61 1.13 -9.63
N LEU A 513 45.54 0.48 -10.10
CA LEU A 513 44.85 0.87 -11.34
C LEU A 513 44.20 2.25 -11.19
N LEU A 514 43.52 2.50 -10.07
CA LEU A 514 42.88 3.79 -9.82
C LEU A 514 43.91 4.90 -9.60
N GLN A 515 45.01 4.62 -8.89
CA GLN A 515 46.12 5.57 -8.73
C GLN A 515 46.88 5.81 -10.04
N GLY A 516 47.08 4.78 -10.86
CA GLY A 516 47.69 4.88 -12.18
C GLY A 516 46.83 5.69 -13.16
N LEU A 517 45.53 5.42 -13.20
CA LEU A 517 44.57 6.17 -14.01
C LEU A 517 44.44 7.62 -13.54
N ALA A 518 44.38 7.86 -12.23
CA ALA A 518 44.36 9.21 -11.68
C ALA A 518 45.64 9.97 -11.98
N ALA A 519 46.82 9.34 -11.86
CA ALA A 519 48.10 9.97 -12.20
C ALA A 519 48.25 10.22 -13.71
N LEU A 520 47.73 9.34 -14.57
CA LEU A 520 47.70 9.53 -16.02
C LEU A 520 46.74 10.65 -16.43
N LEU A 521 45.56 10.70 -15.82
CA LEU A 521 44.60 11.78 -16.04
C LEU A 521 45.13 13.12 -15.54
N GLN A 522 45.76 13.16 -14.36
CA GLN A 522 46.32 14.38 -13.79
C GLN A 522 47.53 14.89 -14.58
N ARG A 523 48.41 13.99 -15.05
CA ARG A 523 49.53 14.36 -15.94
C ARG A 523 49.06 14.77 -17.34
N GLY A 524 48.02 14.11 -17.87
CA GLY A 524 47.40 14.49 -19.14
C GLY A 524 46.75 15.87 -19.05
N TRP A 525 46.07 16.14 -17.93
CA TRP A 525 45.43 17.41 -17.64
C TRP A 525 46.43 18.55 -17.43
N GLN A 526 47.49 18.34 -16.66
CA GLN A 526 48.54 19.36 -16.45
C GLN A 526 49.31 19.66 -17.73
N ARG A 527 49.62 18.66 -18.57
CA ARG A 527 50.23 18.90 -19.89
C ARG A 527 49.32 19.69 -20.83
N CYS A 528 48.01 19.45 -20.78
CA CYS A 528 47.05 20.27 -21.51
C CYS A 528 47.00 21.71 -20.97
N LEU A 529 47.00 21.91 -19.66
CA LEU A 529 46.99 23.25 -19.06
C LEU A 529 48.27 24.05 -19.32
N ASP A 530 49.44 23.41 -19.21
CA ASP A 530 50.74 24.03 -19.45
C ASP A 530 50.93 24.38 -20.94
N SER A 531 50.43 23.53 -21.84
CA SER A 531 50.50 23.79 -23.29
C SER A 531 49.46 24.80 -23.79
N CYS A 532 48.36 25.00 -23.07
CA CYS A 532 47.33 25.98 -23.41
C CYS A 532 47.45 27.29 -22.60
N SER A 533 48.58 27.54 -21.94
CA SER A 533 48.86 28.78 -21.18
C SER A 533 47.77 29.16 -20.17
N GLY A 534 47.18 28.17 -19.50
CA GLY A 534 46.22 28.37 -18.40
C GLY A 534 44.73 28.41 -18.77
N ASP A 535 44.35 28.63 -20.04
CA ASP A 535 42.95 28.61 -20.49
C ASP A 535 42.72 27.57 -21.59
N VAL A 536 41.94 26.54 -21.28
CA VAL A 536 41.68 25.40 -22.18
C VAL A 536 40.60 25.77 -23.19
N THR A 537 41.01 26.37 -24.31
CA THR A 537 40.12 26.63 -25.46
C THR A 537 40.01 25.39 -26.35
N TRP A 538 38.85 25.21 -27.00
CA TRP A 538 38.55 24.04 -27.87
C TRP A 538 39.55 23.89 -29.02
N GLU A 539 40.11 24.98 -29.52
CA GLU A 539 41.13 24.93 -30.58
C GLU A 539 42.44 24.31 -30.10
N CYS A 540 42.85 24.57 -28.85
CA CYS A 540 44.02 23.94 -28.25
C CYS A 540 43.81 22.43 -28.04
N VAL A 541 42.61 22.03 -27.59
CA VAL A 541 42.23 20.62 -27.39
C VAL A 541 42.16 19.86 -28.71
N ARG A 542 41.67 20.50 -29.79
CA ARG A 542 41.64 19.95 -31.15
C ARG A 542 43.05 19.66 -31.67
N ASP A 543 43.97 20.59 -31.50
CA ASP A 543 45.35 20.44 -32.01
C ASP A 543 46.15 19.40 -31.19
N HIS A 544 45.88 19.28 -29.89
CA HIS A 544 46.44 18.22 -29.05
C HIS A 544 45.88 16.83 -29.35
N LEU A 545 44.57 16.71 -29.62
CA LEU A 545 43.97 15.43 -30.03
C LEU A 545 44.49 14.98 -31.41
N ALA A 546 44.68 15.91 -32.34
CA ALA A 546 45.28 15.63 -33.65
C ALA A 546 46.77 15.21 -33.52
N SER A 547 47.54 15.90 -32.67
CA SER A 547 48.93 15.54 -32.34
C SER A 547 49.05 14.20 -31.62
N PHE A 548 48.17 13.92 -30.65
CA PHE A 548 48.16 12.67 -29.88
C PHE A 548 47.72 11.49 -30.74
N THR A 549 46.75 11.67 -31.64
CA THR A 549 46.34 10.61 -32.58
C THR A 549 47.41 10.36 -33.63
N TYR A 550 48.09 11.40 -34.13
CA TYR A 550 49.21 11.25 -35.07
C TYR A 550 50.44 10.60 -34.42
N SER A 551 50.79 10.99 -33.18
CA SER A 551 51.90 10.39 -32.43
C SER A 551 51.58 8.98 -31.93
N SER A 552 50.35 8.69 -31.53
CA SER A 552 49.91 7.33 -31.17
C SER A 552 49.88 6.42 -32.40
N TRP A 553 49.53 6.96 -33.56
CA TRP A 553 49.62 6.24 -34.84
C TRP A 553 51.07 5.96 -35.24
N LEU A 554 51.97 6.93 -35.11
CA LEU A 554 53.42 6.74 -35.29
C LEU A 554 54.01 5.75 -34.27
N TYR A 555 53.58 5.80 -33.01
CA TYR A 555 54.05 4.88 -31.98
C TYR A 555 53.51 3.45 -32.18
N LEU A 556 52.26 3.30 -32.63
CA LEU A 556 51.72 2.01 -33.05
C LEU A 556 52.42 1.50 -34.31
N GLN A 557 52.79 2.37 -35.23
CA GLN A 557 53.53 2.03 -36.44
C GLN A 557 54.98 1.61 -36.11
N ASP A 558 55.67 2.34 -35.23
CA ASP A 558 57.03 2.01 -34.76
C ASP A 558 57.03 0.80 -33.84
N ALA A 559 56.03 0.64 -32.96
CA ALA A 559 55.88 -0.55 -32.13
C ALA A 559 55.56 -1.78 -32.99
N THR A 560 54.71 -1.67 -34.01
CA THR A 560 54.46 -2.78 -34.95
C THR A 560 55.66 -3.07 -35.85
N LEU A 561 56.48 -2.07 -36.21
CA LEU A 561 57.76 -2.26 -36.90
C LEU A 561 58.82 -2.91 -36.00
N ALA A 562 58.90 -2.50 -34.72
CA ALA A 562 59.79 -3.08 -33.72
C ALA A 562 59.37 -4.52 -33.37
N LEU A 563 58.07 -4.81 -33.26
CA LEU A 563 57.54 -6.16 -33.04
C LEU A 563 57.74 -7.03 -34.28
N LYS A 564 57.62 -6.47 -35.49
CA LYS A 564 57.94 -7.16 -36.75
C LYS A 564 59.44 -7.45 -36.86
N ASN A 565 60.31 -6.50 -36.51
CA ASN A 565 61.77 -6.67 -36.55
C ASN A 565 62.26 -7.60 -35.43
N TRP A 566 61.66 -7.56 -34.24
CA TRP A 566 61.91 -8.50 -33.14
C TRP A 566 61.40 -9.90 -33.48
N ALA A 567 60.21 -10.03 -34.08
CA ALA A 567 59.71 -11.31 -34.57
C ALA A 567 60.61 -11.87 -35.69
N LEU A 568 61.11 -11.03 -36.61
CA LEU A 568 62.07 -11.45 -37.65
C LEU A 568 63.45 -11.83 -37.07
N ALA A 569 63.93 -11.15 -36.02
CA ALA A 569 65.17 -11.48 -35.32
C ALA A 569 65.04 -12.78 -34.49
N MET A 570 63.88 -13.03 -33.87
CA MET A 570 63.55 -14.29 -33.19
C MET A 570 63.36 -15.47 -34.16
N ILE A 571 62.97 -15.20 -35.41
CA ILE A 571 62.82 -16.22 -36.48
C ILE A 571 64.15 -16.46 -37.23
N SER A 572 65.12 -15.55 -37.16
CA SER A 572 66.47 -15.71 -37.77
C SER A 572 67.58 -16.04 -36.77
N GLY A 573 67.26 -16.09 -35.48
CA GLY A 573 68.13 -16.51 -34.39
C GLY A 573 67.75 -17.88 -33.82
N HIS A 574 67.51 -18.87 -34.69
CA HIS A 574 67.84 -20.31 -34.52
C HIS A 574 67.58 -21.07 -35.82
#